data_AF-A0AAV4ZK76-F1
#
_entry.id   AF-A0AAV4ZK76-F1
#
_cell.length_a   1.000
_cell.length_b   1.000
_cell.length_c   1.000
_cell.angle_alpha   90.00
_cell.angle_beta   90.00
_cell.angle_gamma   90.00
#
_symmetry.space_group_name_H-M   'P 1'
#
loop_
_entity.id
_entity.type
_entity.pdbx_description
1 polymer ?
#
loop_
_entity_poly.entity_id
_entity_poly.type
_entity_poly.pdbx_seq_one_letter_code
_entity_poly.pdbx_strand_id
1 'polypeptide(L)'
;MSDAPLILTLAFDEPTFARFDGLRRRHFPEAINFIPAHATLFHHLPGERERAVIETVASLARTVPPPEVAVTGLRFTGRGVAYVLESEALTAFRARLAQAFAGHLTPQDAQGWRPHVTVQNKVDPKVARALHADLQQGFAPFRFTAPGIVLWRYLGGPWEEVSTMTFGENA
;
A
#
# COMPACT_ATOMS: atom_id res chain seq x y z
N MET A 1 3.24 2.53 -25.63
CA MET A 1 2.83 2.61 -24.21
C MET A 1 2.37 1.22 -23.81
N SER A 2 2.69 0.77 -22.60
CA SER A 2 2.35 -0.59 -22.16
C SER A 2 0.94 -0.61 -21.58
N ASP A 3 0.12 -1.59 -21.96
CA ASP A 3 -1.22 -1.81 -21.42
C ASP A 3 -1.18 -2.49 -20.04
N ALA A 4 0.01 -2.78 -19.51
CA ALA A 4 0.17 -3.40 -18.21
C ALA A 4 -0.41 -2.51 -17.09
N PRO A 5 -1.25 -3.06 -16.19
CA PRO A 5 -1.96 -2.26 -15.21
C PRO A 5 -1.00 -1.60 -14.22
N LEU A 6 -1.40 -0.43 -13.74
CA LEU A 6 -0.63 0.34 -12.77
C LEU A 6 -1.14 0.08 -11.35
N ILE A 7 -0.22 0.02 -10.40
CA ILE A 7 -0.50 -0.14 -8.97
C ILE A 7 -0.05 1.12 -8.27
N LEU A 8 -0.88 1.65 -7.38
CA LEU A 8 -0.54 2.82 -6.57
C LEU A 8 -0.37 2.40 -5.12
N THR A 9 0.77 2.72 -4.53
CA THR A 9 1.07 2.42 -3.12
C THR A 9 1.47 3.67 -2.35
N LEU A 10 1.36 3.58 -1.03
CA LEU A 10 1.93 4.54 -0.11
C LEU A 10 3.45 4.37 -0.06
N ALA A 11 4.19 5.47 -0.04
CA ALA A 11 5.60 5.46 0.35
C ALA A 11 5.71 5.51 1.89
N PHE A 12 6.71 4.84 2.45
CA PHE A 12 7.00 4.89 3.89
C PHE A 12 8.24 5.74 4.14
N ASP A 13 8.34 6.32 5.34
CA ASP A 13 9.63 6.81 5.83
C ASP A 13 10.60 5.62 6.02
N GLU A 14 11.91 5.91 6.04
CA GLU A 14 12.95 4.89 6.10
C GLU A 14 12.80 3.94 7.31
N PRO A 15 12.57 4.43 8.55
CA PRO A 15 12.38 3.54 9.71
C PRO A 15 11.16 2.61 9.56
N THR A 16 10.03 3.14 9.05
CA THR A 16 8.81 2.37 8.86
C THR A 16 8.97 1.34 7.74
N PHE A 17 9.61 1.71 6.64
CA PHE A 17 9.95 0.80 5.56
C PHE A 17 10.82 -0.36 6.07
N ALA A 18 11.94 -0.05 6.73
CA ALA A 18 12.87 -1.05 7.25
C ALA A 18 12.17 -2.02 8.22
N ARG A 19 11.29 -1.51 9.08
CA ARG A 19 10.48 -2.33 10.00
C ARG A 19 9.58 -3.31 9.25
N PHE A 20 8.77 -2.84 8.31
CA PHE A 20 7.84 -3.71 7.59
C PHE A 20 8.54 -4.66 6.62
N ASP A 21 9.59 -4.21 5.95
CA ASP A 21 10.34 -5.03 5.01
C ASP A 21 11.10 -6.14 5.75
N GLY A 22 11.67 -5.83 6.92
CA GLY A 22 12.26 -6.83 7.82
C GLY A 22 11.26 -7.91 8.25
N LEU A 23 10.03 -7.52 8.61
CA LEU A 23 8.96 -8.46 8.93
C LEU A 23 8.59 -9.35 7.74
N ARG A 24 8.51 -8.78 6.53
CA ARG A 24 8.26 -9.56 5.31
C ARG A 24 9.38 -10.56 5.03
N ARG A 25 10.65 -10.14 5.09
CA ARG A 25 11.80 -11.04 4.90
C ARG A 25 11.79 -12.19 5.90
N ARG A 26 11.35 -11.96 7.13
CA ARG A 26 11.31 -12.98 8.19
C ARG A 26 10.12 -13.95 8.08
N HIS A 27 8.97 -13.49 7.58
CA HIS A 27 7.71 -14.22 7.72
C HIS A 27 6.99 -14.54 6.42
N PHE A 28 7.29 -13.83 5.34
CA PHE A 28 6.74 -14.08 4.02
C PHE A 28 7.54 -15.20 3.35
N PRO A 29 6.91 -16.17 2.65
CA PRO A 29 7.67 -17.24 1.98
C PRO A 29 8.65 -16.67 0.96
N GLU A 30 9.94 -16.93 1.15
CA GLU A 30 11.05 -16.34 0.39
C GLU A 30 10.88 -16.53 -1.12
N ALA A 31 10.48 -17.73 -1.55
CA ALA A 31 10.28 -18.09 -2.95
C ALA A 31 9.20 -17.26 -3.69
N ILE A 32 8.41 -16.45 -2.97
CA ILE A 32 7.39 -15.55 -3.55
C ILE A 32 7.45 -14.12 -2.98
N ASN A 33 8.51 -13.78 -2.23
CA ASN A 33 8.67 -12.47 -1.59
C ASN A 33 9.50 -11.52 -2.48
N PHE A 34 8.96 -11.17 -3.64
CA PHE A 34 9.66 -10.32 -4.62
C PHE A 34 9.35 -8.83 -4.50
N ILE A 35 8.26 -8.48 -3.81
CA ILE A 35 7.77 -7.11 -3.72
C ILE A 35 8.13 -6.57 -2.33
N PRO A 36 8.76 -5.38 -2.24
CA PRO A 36 9.05 -4.73 -0.96
C PRO A 36 7.80 -4.50 -0.11
N ALA A 37 7.97 -4.15 1.17
CA ALA A 37 6.85 -3.70 1.99
C ALA A 37 6.07 -2.55 1.33
N HIS A 38 4.76 -2.69 1.28
CA HIS A 38 3.87 -1.71 0.64
C HIS A 38 2.50 -1.67 1.33
N ALA A 39 1.82 -0.53 1.17
CA ALA A 39 0.39 -0.39 1.43
C ALA A 39 -0.31 0.09 0.16
N THR A 40 -1.20 -0.72 -0.38
CA THR A 40 -1.85 -0.44 -1.68
C THR A 40 -3.03 0.52 -1.54
N LEU A 41 -3.05 1.57 -2.36
CA LEU A 41 -4.19 2.48 -2.55
C LEU A 41 -5.12 1.98 -3.67
N PHE A 42 -4.52 1.57 -4.79
CA PHE A 42 -5.19 1.00 -5.96
C PHE A 42 -4.39 -0.17 -6.52
N HIS A 43 -5.07 -1.25 -6.88
CA HIS A 43 -4.46 -2.46 -7.44
C HIS A 43 -4.42 -2.44 -8.97
N HIS A 44 -5.24 -1.60 -9.60
CA HIS A 44 -5.39 -1.56 -11.03
C HIS A 44 -5.87 -0.18 -11.50
N LEU A 45 -4.93 0.63 -11.96
CA LEU A 45 -5.14 1.87 -12.72
C LEU A 45 -4.78 1.65 -14.21
N PRO A 46 -5.36 2.44 -15.14
CA PRO A 46 -5.19 2.24 -16.58
C PRO A 46 -3.74 2.48 -17.03
N GLY A 47 -3.07 1.42 -17.49
CA GLY A 47 -1.66 1.45 -17.91
C GLY A 47 -1.42 2.25 -19.18
N GLU A 48 -2.36 2.20 -20.12
CA GLU A 48 -2.32 2.94 -21.37
C GLU A 48 -2.44 4.47 -21.16
N ARG A 49 -2.82 4.89 -19.94
CA ARG A 49 -3.01 6.29 -19.53
C ARG A 49 -1.99 6.75 -18.48
N GLU A 50 -0.86 6.07 -18.38
CA GLU A 50 0.18 6.31 -17.37
C GLU A 50 0.51 7.78 -17.11
N ARG A 51 0.77 8.58 -18.15
CA ARG A 51 1.07 10.01 -17.98
C ARG A 51 -0.09 10.76 -17.31
N ALA A 52 -1.33 10.49 -17.72
CA ALA A 52 -2.50 11.12 -17.12
C ALA A 52 -2.72 10.64 -15.67
N VAL A 53 -2.41 9.38 -15.36
CA VAL A 53 -2.41 8.86 -13.99
C VAL A 53 -1.40 9.60 -13.12
N ILE A 54 -0.16 9.73 -13.58
CA ILE A 54 0.90 10.49 -12.89
C ILE A 54 0.47 11.93 -12.65
N GLU A 55 0.00 12.63 -13.69
CA GLU A 55 -0.45 14.03 -13.58
C GLU A 55 -1.59 14.21 -12.56
N THR A 56 -2.59 13.33 -12.59
CA THR A 56 -3.73 13.35 -11.66
C THR A 56 -3.29 13.08 -10.23
N VAL A 57 -2.46 12.06 -10.02
CA VAL A 57 -2.00 11.65 -8.69
C VAL A 57 -1.07 12.71 -8.10
N ALA A 58 -0.10 13.20 -8.86
CA ALA A 58 0.85 14.22 -8.42
C ALA A 58 0.16 15.56 -8.13
N SER A 59 -0.75 16.02 -8.98
CA SER A 59 -1.47 17.28 -8.75
C SER A 59 -2.27 17.24 -7.44
N LEU A 60 -2.90 16.12 -7.13
CA LEU A 60 -3.60 15.96 -5.87
C LEU A 60 -2.65 15.87 -4.67
N ALA A 61 -1.59 15.05 -4.76
CA ALA A 61 -0.65 14.82 -3.66
C ALA A 61 0.04 16.11 -3.21
N ARG A 62 0.38 17.00 -4.15
CA ARG A 62 0.96 18.31 -3.84
C ARG A 62 0.09 19.19 -2.95
N THR A 63 -1.22 19.01 -2.96
CA THR A 63 -2.19 19.81 -2.19
C THR A 63 -2.54 19.22 -0.83
N VAL A 64 -1.96 18.08 -0.49
CA VAL A 64 -2.24 17.36 0.75
C VAL A 64 -0.95 17.31 1.57
N PRO A 65 -0.92 17.84 2.80
CA PRO A 65 0.23 17.68 3.69
C PRO A 65 0.57 16.20 3.87
N PRO A 66 1.84 15.83 4.09
CA PRO A 66 2.22 14.45 4.38
C PRO A 66 1.33 13.84 5.48
N PRO A 67 0.51 12.83 5.16
CA PRO A 67 -0.48 12.35 6.11
C PRO A 67 0.21 11.55 7.22
N GLU A 68 -0.19 11.81 8.46
CA GLU A 68 0.12 10.92 9.57
C GLU A 68 -0.72 9.64 9.43
N VAL A 69 -0.07 8.50 9.63
CA VAL A 69 -0.68 7.17 9.54
C VAL A 69 -0.45 6.42 10.85
N ALA A 70 -1.55 6.01 11.47
CA ALA A 70 -1.52 5.17 12.64
C ALA A 70 -1.50 3.69 12.23
N VAL A 71 -0.62 2.91 12.87
CA VAL A 71 -0.62 1.45 12.82
C VAL A 71 -1.32 0.96 14.08
N THR A 72 -2.56 0.50 13.94
CA THR A 72 -3.49 0.33 15.07
C THR A 72 -3.70 -1.11 15.51
N GLY A 73 -3.31 -2.08 14.68
CA GLY A 73 -3.45 -3.48 15.04
C GLY A 73 -2.91 -4.43 13.98
N LEU A 74 -3.17 -5.71 14.24
CA LEU A 74 -2.93 -6.81 13.33
C LEU A 74 -4.25 -7.40 12.87
N ARG A 75 -4.23 -7.95 11.65
CA ARG A 75 -5.36 -8.66 11.06
C ARG A 75 -4.88 -10.01 10.57
N PHE A 76 -5.50 -11.06 11.08
CA PHE A 76 -5.43 -12.40 10.49
C PHE A 76 -6.22 -12.43 9.18
N THR A 77 -5.59 -12.83 8.09
CA THR A 77 -6.21 -12.86 6.75
C THR A 77 -6.62 -14.28 6.32
N GLY A 78 -6.63 -15.24 7.24
CA GLY A 78 -6.89 -16.66 6.97
C GLY A 78 -5.64 -17.44 6.57
N ARG A 79 -4.80 -16.87 5.69
CA ARG A 79 -3.54 -17.48 5.22
C ARG A 79 -2.34 -16.54 5.36
N GLY A 80 -2.45 -15.57 6.27
CA GLY A 80 -1.45 -14.54 6.45
C GLY A 80 -1.76 -13.58 7.59
N VAL A 81 -0.89 -12.58 7.70
CA VAL A 81 -0.95 -11.54 8.72
C VAL A 81 -0.67 -10.19 8.05
N ALA A 82 -1.47 -9.20 8.41
CA ALA A 82 -1.29 -7.82 7.96
C ALA A 82 -1.40 -6.85 9.12
N TYR A 83 -0.61 -5.77 9.08
CA TYR A 83 -0.76 -4.63 9.97
C TYR A 83 -1.84 -3.69 9.43
N VAL A 84 -2.75 -3.25 10.29
CA VAL A 84 -3.85 -2.34 9.96
C VAL A 84 -3.36 -0.91 10.03
N LEU A 85 -3.68 -0.13 9.01
CA LEU A 85 -3.37 1.29 8.95
C LEU A 85 -4.66 2.10 9.10
N GLU A 86 -4.57 3.25 9.76
CA GLU A 86 -5.65 4.23 9.90
C GLU A 86 -5.10 5.63 9.67
N SER A 87 -5.79 6.39 8.80
CA SER A 87 -5.47 7.79 8.54
C SER A 87 -6.65 8.44 7.82
N GLU A 88 -7.26 9.44 8.43
CA GLU A 88 -8.38 10.18 7.83
C GLU A 88 -7.92 10.94 6.59
N ALA A 89 -6.78 11.62 6.68
CA ALA A 89 -6.19 12.37 5.56
C ALA A 89 -5.90 11.45 4.36
N LEU A 90 -5.33 10.27 4.61
CA LEU A 90 -5.04 9.32 3.55
C LEU A 90 -6.33 8.70 2.97
N THR A 91 -7.34 8.44 3.81
CA THR A 91 -8.65 7.96 3.35
C THR A 91 -9.34 8.98 2.46
N ALA A 92 -9.31 10.27 2.84
CA ALA A 92 -9.84 11.36 2.05
C ALA A 92 -9.09 11.55 0.72
N PHE A 93 -7.75 11.47 0.75
CA PHE A 93 -6.91 11.50 -0.45
C PHE A 93 -7.28 10.38 -1.43
N ARG A 94 -7.36 9.13 -0.94
CA ARG A 94 -7.73 7.96 -1.76
C ARG A 94 -9.16 8.08 -2.30
N ALA A 95 -10.10 8.65 -1.54
CA ALA A 95 -11.46 8.89 -2.00
C ALA A 95 -11.53 9.91 -3.16
N ARG A 96 -10.75 11.01 -3.09
CA ARG A 96 -10.64 12.00 -4.17
C ARG A 96 -10.04 11.37 -5.44
N LEU A 97 -9.03 10.52 -5.32
CA LEU A 97 -8.52 9.74 -6.45
C LEU A 97 -9.56 8.77 -7.02
N ALA A 98 -10.32 8.10 -6.16
CA ALA A 98 -11.34 7.16 -6.61
C ALA A 98 -12.44 7.87 -7.43
N GLN A 99 -12.80 9.10 -7.06
CA GLN A 99 -13.70 9.94 -7.85
C GLN A 99 -13.08 10.32 -9.21
N ALA A 100 -11.81 10.74 -9.22
CA ALA A 100 -11.09 11.09 -10.45
C ALA A 100 -10.97 9.90 -11.42
N PHE A 101 -10.88 8.68 -10.90
CA PHE A 101 -10.73 7.45 -11.69
C PHE A 101 -12.02 6.62 -11.81
N ALA A 102 -13.20 7.15 -11.43
CA ALA A 102 -14.42 6.35 -11.27
C ALA A 102 -14.79 5.47 -12.48
N GLY A 103 -14.53 5.94 -13.70
CA GLY A 103 -14.78 5.19 -14.95
C GLY A 103 -13.74 4.12 -15.30
N HIS A 104 -12.67 4.00 -14.52
CA HIS A 104 -11.53 3.11 -14.76
C HIS A 104 -11.26 2.13 -13.62
N LEU A 105 -11.95 2.26 -12.48
CA LEU A 105 -11.71 1.39 -11.34
C LEU A 105 -12.29 -0.01 -11.56
N THR A 106 -11.51 -1.02 -11.17
CA THR A 106 -12.04 -2.38 -10.99
C THR A 106 -13.03 -2.43 -9.82
N PRO A 107 -13.89 -3.46 -9.73
CA PRO A 107 -14.75 -3.63 -8.55
C PRO A 107 -13.98 -3.67 -7.22
N GLN A 108 -12.76 -4.25 -7.22
CA GLN A 108 -11.89 -4.30 -6.04
C GLN A 108 -11.43 -2.91 -5.60
N ASP A 109 -11.18 -2.01 -6.55
CA ASP A 109 -10.73 -0.66 -6.26
C ASP A 109 -11.90 0.33 -6.10
N ALA A 110 -13.10 0.01 -6.57
CA ALA A 110 -14.29 0.85 -6.37
C ALA A 110 -14.91 0.71 -4.97
N GLN A 111 -14.67 -0.41 -4.26
CA GLN A 111 -15.24 -0.66 -2.93
C GLN A 111 -14.53 0.08 -1.79
N GLY A 112 -15.03 -0.11 -0.56
CA GLY A 112 -14.47 0.47 0.66
C GLY A 112 -13.00 0.10 0.88
N TRP A 113 -12.19 1.08 1.26
CA TRP A 113 -10.75 0.93 1.40
C TRP A 113 -10.33 0.60 2.84
N ARG A 114 -9.49 -0.42 3.00
CA ARG A 114 -8.96 -0.87 4.30
C ARG A 114 -7.44 -0.99 4.19
N PRO A 115 -6.69 0.11 4.41
CA PRO A 115 -5.25 0.11 4.19
C PRO A 115 -4.55 -0.81 5.19
N HIS A 116 -3.55 -1.53 4.69
CA HIS A 116 -2.81 -2.50 5.47
C HIS A 116 -1.46 -2.81 4.83
N VAL A 117 -0.51 -3.29 5.65
CA VAL A 117 0.77 -3.83 5.18
C VAL A 117 0.78 -5.32 5.44
N THR A 118 0.87 -6.12 4.38
CA THR A 118 0.92 -7.58 4.51
C THR A 118 2.35 -8.04 4.82
N VAL A 119 2.55 -8.72 5.94
CA VAL A 119 3.86 -9.27 6.35
C VAL A 119 3.98 -10.78 6.13
N GLN A 120 2.84 -11.46 5.93
CA GLN A 120 2.79 -12.87 5.53
C GLN A 120 1.52 -13.13 4.72
N ASN A 121 1.60 -13.97 3.69
CA ASN A 121 0.45 -14.48 2.96
C ASN A 121 0.76 -15.84 2.31
N LYS A 122 -0.27 -16.55 1.84
CA LYS A 122 -0.19 -17.82 1.11
C LYS A 122 0.47 -18.97 1.89
N VAL A 123 0.49 -18.90 3.22
CA VAL A 123 0.98 -20.00 4.09
C VAL A 123 -0.17 -20.91 4.53
N ASP A 124 0.16 -21.98 5.26
CA ASP A 124 -0.83 -22.81 5.96
C ASP A 124 -1.55 -21.97 7.05
N PRO A 125 -2.88 -22.11 7.21
CA PRO A 125 -3.64 -21.36 8.22
C PRO A 125 -3.14 -21.50 9.66
N LYS A 126 -2.57 -22.66 10.04
CA LYS A 126 -2.00 -22.87 11.38
C LYS A 126 -0.74 -22.03 11.57
N VAL A 127 0.12 -21.96 10.55
CA VAL A 127 1.33 -21.11 10.54
C VAL A 127 0.95 -19.64 10.67
N ALA A 128 -0.02 -19.19 9.87
CA ALA A 128 -0.48 -17.81 9.95
C ALA A 128 -1.14 -17.46 11.29
N ARG A 129 -1.90 -18.39 11.88
CA ARG A 129 -2.50 -18.19 13.19
C ARG A 129 -1.47 -18.10 14.30
N ALA A 130 -0.44 -18.94 14.26
CA ALA A 130 0.67 -18.90 15.22
C ALA A 130 1.42 -17.57 15.12
N LEU A 131 1.78 -17.12 13.90
CA LEU A 131 2.44 -15.83 13.70
C LEU A 131 1.55 -14.67 14.17
N HIS A 132 0.26 -14.69 13.87
CA HIS A 132 -0.66 -13.66 14.31
C HIS A 132 -0.68 -13.55 15.85
N ALA A 133 -0.75 -14.69 16.55
CA ALA A 133 -0.76 -14.71 18.02
C ALA A 133 0.57 -14.22 18.62
N ASP A 134 1.70 -14.55 17.99
CA ASP A 134 3.04 -14.08 18.40
C ASP A 134 3.17 -12.56 18.23
N LEU A 135 2.88 -12.05 17.02
CA LEU A 135 2.97 -10.62 16.74
C LEU A 135 1.99 -9.80 17.58
N GLN A 136 0.80 -10.34 17.89
CA GLN A 136 -0.21 -9.66 18.71
C GLN A 136 0.26 -9.47 20.17
N GLN A 137 1.05 -10.40 20.73
CA GLN A 137 1.57 -10.27 22.10
C GLN A 137 2.59 -9.13 22.23
N GLY A 138 3.38 -8.90 21.18
CA GLY A 138 4.37 -7.81 21.13
C GLY A 138 3.87 -6.54 20.45
N PHE A 139 2.58 -6.46 20.10
CA PHE A 139 2.07 -5.34 19.33
C PHE A 139 1.91 -4.10 20.21
N ALA A 140 2.60 -3.03 19.83
CA ALA A 140 2.37 -1.68 20.32
C ALA A 140 1.98 -0.78 19.14
N PRO A 141 0.86 -0.02 19.24
CA PRO A 141 0.50 0.98 18.24
C PRO A 141 1.61 2.00 18.06
N PHE A 142 1.80 2.44 16.81
CA PHE A 142 2.76 3.49 16.48
C PHE A 142 2.23 4.33 15.32
N ARG A 143 2.87 5.47 15.09
CA ARG A 143 2.53 6.40 14.01
C ARG A 143 3.76 6.66 13.14
N PHE A 144 3.52 6.99 11.88
CA PHE A 144 4.54 7.45 10.96
C PHE A 144 3.95 8.50 10.02
N THR A 145 4.81 9.29 9.39
CA THR A 145 4.40 10.27 8.37
C THR A 145 4.70 9.70 7.00
N ALA A 146 3.70 9.61 6.13
CA ALA A 146 3.91 9.12 4.78
C ALA A 146 4.48 10.24 3.89
N PRO A 147 5.71 10.11 3.34
CA PRO A 147 6.33 11.18 2.56
C PRO A 147 5.74 11.32 1.16
N GLY A 148 5.06 10.30 0.66
CA GLY A 148 4.57 10.29 -0.71
C GLY A 148 3.86 9.00 -1.10
N ILE A 149 3.81 8.78 -2.41
CA ILE A 149 3.13 7.68 -3.08
C ILE A 149 3.99 7.22 -4.26
N VAL A 150 3.94 5.93 -4.53
CA VAL A 150 4.72 5.29 -5.59
C VAL A 150 3.75 4.64 -6.57
N LEU A 151 3.98 4.92 -7.85
CA LEU A 151 3.30 4.29 -8.97
C LEU A 151 4.18 3.18 -9.52
N TRP A 152 3.59 2.01 -9.70
CA TRP A 152 4.25 0.82 -10.21
C TRP A 152 3.54 0.31 -11.44
N ARG A 153 4.28 -0.37 -12.32
CA ARG A 153 3.74 -1.20 -13.39
C ARG A 153 3.76 -2.66 -12.99
N TYR A 154 2.63 -3.34 -13.16
CA TYR A 154 2.50 -4.76 -12.87
C TYR A 154 2.94 -5.62 -14.07
N LEU A 155 4.07 -6.32 -13.94
CA LEU A 155 4.66 -7.15 -15.01
C LEU A 155 4.37 -8.65 -14.80
N GLY A 156 3.16 -8.99 -14.33
CA GLY A 156 2.76 -10.40 -14.12
C GLY A 156 3.37 -11.05 -12.86
N GLY A 157 3.86 -10.25 -11.92
CA GLY A 157 4.51 -10.71 -10.70
C GLY A 157 5.43 -9.65 -10.12
N PRO A 158 6.55 -9.34 -10.79
CA PRO A 158 7.41 -8.22 -10.43
C PRO A 158 6.71 -6.88 -10.70
N TRP A 159 7.07 -5.88 -9.91
CA TRP A 159 6.61 -4.50 -10.05
C TRP A 159 7.80 -3.64 -10.49
N GLU A 160 7.61 -2.88 -11.55
CA GLU A 160 8.56 -1.87 -12.00
C GLU A 160 8.13 -0.51 -11.45
N GLU A 161 9.02 0.21 -10.78
CA GLU A 161 8.72 1.58 -10.34
C GLU A 161 8.62 2.50 -11.56
N VAL A 162 7.52 3.24 -11.65
CA VAL A 162 7.25 4.18 -12.75
C VAL A 162 7.50 5.62 -12.30
N SER A 163 7.01 5.97 -11.10
CA SER A 163 7.12 7.33 -10.58
C SER A 163 6.92 7.36 -9.07
N THR A 164 7.67 8.22 -8.40
CA THR A 164 7.46 8.58 -7.01
C THR A 164 7.00 10.04 -6.94
N MET A 165 5.94 10.29 -6.17
CA MET A 165 5.33 11.62 -5.99
C MET A 165 5.24 11.93 -4.51
N THR A 166 5.65 13.13 -4.13
CA THR A 166 5.67 13.61 -2.74
C THR A 166 4.35 14.24 -2.34
N PHE A 167 4.02 14.16 -1.05
CA PHE A 167 2.94 14.94 -0.48
C PHE A 167 3.41 16.37 -0.14
N GLY A 168 2.49 17.32 -0.25
CA GLY A 168 2.63 18.62 0.38
C GLY A 168 3.60 19.61 -0.25
N GLU A 169 4.02 19.42 -1.51
CA GLU A 169 4.88 20.41 -2.19
C GLU A 169 4.25 21.82 -2.26
N ASN A 170 2.91 21.91 -2.23
CA ASN A 170 2.14 23.15 -2.31
C ASN A 170 1.08 23.27 -1.20
N ALA A 171 1.19 22.49 -0.12
CA ALA A 171 0.15 22.39 0.92
C ALA A 171 0.32 23.39 2.06
#